data_AF-A0A2K3JAC9-F1
#
_entry.id   AF-A0A2K3JAC9-F1
#
_cell.length_a   1.000
_cell.length_b   1.000
_cell.length_c   1.000
_cell.angle_alpha   90.00
_cell.angle_beta   90.00
_cell.angle_gamma   90.00
#
_symmetry.space_group_name_H-M   'P 1'
#
loop_
_entity.id
_entity.type
_entity.pdbx_description
1 polymer ?
#
loop_
_entity_poly.entity_id
_entity_poly.type
_entity_poly.pdbx_seq_one_letter_code
_entity_poly.pdbx_strand_id
1 'polypeptide(L)'
;MKSYFHKIKINLLTKKANPYSIMFHLVGIACIIWFLVRVLPKPDRIRYPCQQMSITFAASYIAFWGILWGTLFSGLAFWIKRVKYKTAVFMPILLITTILIFSVSSNVFATVYLREKDNFESWVPTSLDPMGVPTGANPGRVVWVWNPDATRSELSGYWWNEENNNQEVLDSMMSQGIKNLGETNDEKQAWDVIFEYFNEKHGKGSITYQPGEKIAIKINLNNCWQTLSYITEDNERDASPYVVKSLLKQLINVVGVDPSDITVYDASRHMANWFYNRLYYKSYPNFPLEPEFPDIHYVDAYGGFLGREKVKASDVRVYFAEGTCEYRTLPTVVVETDYLINMPIMKRHPIQNGVTLSGKNFFGSWVETVAPVHTYHESGLTMGNPTIQTDLLSHEHLGGKTLLYLGDGIFSTKVDHATIAKFDMYPFNGDWTNSLFFSQDPIAIDSVMFDFLFTEGTNPIEGSQNYLHQSAVPLSNTYDPEGDGVFLEESLGVHEHWDTTVDIFSSERYSGVSGNGIDFVAIHKEDADGEVIITQPKSNYLYFNGKELFKLWNTIVFGPIDVKAETNSPADFKKIDFYLDGELVFSDDNSPYVWSWNEKQSGIFTIKIVGFYGEGEKTSDMITLRKIY
;
A
#
# COMPACT_ATOMS: atom_id res chain seq x y z
N MET A 1 -6.87 -17.27 49.20
CA MET A 1 -7.36 -16.05 49.86
C MET A 1 -6.60 -14.87 49.25
N LYS A 2 -7.31 -13.93 48.60
CA LYS A 2 -6.85 -12.63 48.05
C LYS A 2 -5.64 -12.63 47.08
N SER A 3 -5.88 -12.63 45.76
CA SER A 3 -5.06 -11.84 44.78
C SER A 3 -5.51 -11.90 43.30
N TYR A 4 -6.52 -12.69 42.88
CA TYR A 4 -6.80 -12.87 41.43
C TYR A 4 -8.08 -12.23 40.88
N PHE A 5 -8.71 -11.31 41.62
CA PHE A 5 -10.02 -10.74 41.26
C PHE A 5 -10.06 -9.21 41.08
N HIS A 6 -8.96 -8.56 40.67
CA HIS A 6 -8.93 -7.09 40.51
C HIS A 6 -8.48 -6.54 39.15
N LYS A 7 -8.64 -7.29 38.05
CA LYS A 7 -8.36 -6.76 36.69
C LYS A 7 -9.48 -6.96 35.67
N ILE A 8 -10.73 -7.19 36.11
CA ILE A 8 -11.90 -7.21 35.21
C ILE A 8 -12.96 -6.23 35.75
N LYS A 9 -12.68 -4.94 35.54
CA LYS A 9 -13.55 -3.75 35.63
C LYS A 9 -12.59 -2.59 35.38
N ILE A 10 -12.60 -1.84 34.28
CA ILE A 10 -13.69 -1.22 33.52
C ILE A 10 -13.10 -0.93 32.14
N ASN A 11 -13.57 -1.59 31.07
CA ASN A 11 -13.44 -1.08 29.70
C ASN A 11 -14.57 -1.55 28.77
N LEU A 12 -15.63 -2.15 29.33
CA LEU A 12 -16.87 -2.48 28.63
C LEU A 12 -17.90 -1.34 28.67
N LEU A 13 -17.60 -0.21 29.33
CA LEU A 13 -18.53 0.93 29.50
C LEU A 13 -18.09 2.21 28.76
N THR A 14 -17.11 2.13 27.87
CA THR A 14 -16.70 3.26 27.01
C THR A 14 -16.57 2.89 25.54
N LYS A 15 -17.32 1.87 25.06
CA LYS A 15 -17.81 1.97 23.68
C LYS A 15 -18.86 3.07 23.69
N LYS A 16 -18.49 4.28 23.22
CA LYS A 16 -19.47 5.33 22.92
C LYS A 16 -20.62 4.65 22.17
N ALA A 17 -21.80 4.66 22.76
CA ALA A 17 -23.00 4.18 22.09
C ALA A 17 -23.04 4.86 20.73
N ASN A 18 -23.15 4.05 19.67
CA ASN A 18 -23.13 4.54 18.30
C ASN A 18 -24.15 5.70 18.21
N PRO A 19 -23.74 6.91 17.78
CA PRO A 19 -24.65 8.07 17.73
C PRO A 19 -25.91 7.77 16.93
N TYR A 20 -25.83 6.89 15.92
CA TYR A 20 -26.98 6.43 15.13
C TYR A 20 -27.98 5.58 15.93
N SER A 21 -27.52 4.79 16.92
CA SER A 21 -28.40 3.99 17.79
C SER A 21 -29.21 4.88 18.74
N ILE A 22 -28.56 5.89 19.33
CA ILE A 22 -29.26 6.90 20.16
C ILE A 22 -30.23 7.70 19.29
N MET A 23 -29.80 8.09 18.07
CA MET A 23 -30.61 8.88 17.14
C MET A 23 -31.87 8.12 16.69
N PHE A 24 -31.81 6.80 16.49
CA PHE A 24 -32.99 5.98 16.18
C PHE A 24 -34.08 6.07 17.26
N HIS A 25 -33.70 5.97 18.54
CA HIS A 25 -34.64 6.08 19.66
C HIS A 25 -35.22 7.50 19.80
N LEU A 26 -34.36 8.52 19.68
CA LEU A 26 -34.78 9.92 19.77
C LEU A 26 -35.75 10.28 18.64
N VAL A 27 -35.44 9.90 17.39
CA VAL A 27 -36.30 10.15 16.22
C VAL A 27 -37.61 9.37 16.33
N GLY A 28 -37.57 8.08 16.70
CA GLY A 28 -38.77 7.26 16.85
C GLY A 28 -39.75 7.82 17.90
N ILE A 29 -39.24 8.22 19.07
CA ILE A 29 -40.06 8.83 20.14
C ILE A 29 -40.57 10.21 19.71
N ALA A 30 -39.72 11.05 19.12
CA ALA A 30 -40.11 12.37 18.65
C ALA A 30 -41.22 12.27 17.58
N CYS A 31 -41.12 11.33 16.65
CA CYS A 31 -42.14 11.07 15.64
C CYS A 31 -43.46 10.56 16.23
N ILE A 32 -43.43 9.71 17.27
CA ILE A 32 -44.65 9.29 17.98
C ILE A 32 -45.31 10.49 18.66
N ILE A 33 -44.55 11.25 19.45
CA ILE A 33 -45.07 12.42 20.17
C ILE A 33 -45.64 13.43 19.19
N TRP A 34 -44.88 13.75 18.13
CA TRP A 34 -45.30 14.72 17.13
C TRP A 34 -46.56 14.27 16.39
N PHE A 35 -46.65 12.99 16.04
CA PHE A 35 -47.85 12.42 15.43
C PHE A 35 -49.05 12.51 16.37
N LEU A 36 -48.91 12.07 17.63
CA LEU A 36 -50.00 12.12 18.62
C LEU A 36 -50.47 13.55 18.89
N VAL A 37 -49.54 14.48 19.11
CA VAL A 37 -49.84 15.89 19.40
C VAL A 37 -50.50 16.58 18.21
N ARG A 38 -50.12 16.25 16.97
CA ARG A 38 -50.64 16.95 15.79
C ARG A 38 -51.91 16.32 15.25
N VAL A 39 -52.02 15.00 15.28
CA VAL A 39 -53.11 14.25 14.64
C VAL A 39 -54.26 13.96 15.60
N LEU A 40 -54.04 13.63 16.88
CA LEU A 40 -55.17 13.36 17.80
C LEU A 40 -56.13 14.55 17.95
N PRO A 41 -55.67 15.82 18.07
CA PRO A 41 -56.58 16.95 18.19
C PRO A 41 -57.31 17.30 16.87
N LYS A 42 -56.77 16.87 15.71
CA LYS A 42 -57.38 17.11 14.39
C LYS A 42 -56.98 15.98 13.42
N PRO A 43 -57.76 14.88 13.36
CA PRO A 43 -57.39 13.66 12.64
C PRO A 43 -57.07 13.83 11.15
N ASP A 44 -57.69 14.82 10.49
CA ASP A 44 -57.43 15.11 9.06
C ASP A 44 -55.96 15.39 8.74
N ARG A 45 -55.18 15.84 9.74
CA ARG A 45 -53.75 16.14 9.59
C ARG A 45 -52.89 14.90 9.32
N ILE A 46 -53.43 13.69 9.50
CA ILE A 46 -52.74 12.46 9.13
C ILE A 46 -52.29 12.49 7.66
N ARG A 47 -53.05 13.14 6.76
CA ARG A 47 -52.74 13.22 5.33
C ARG A 47 -51.58 14.14 4.97
N TYR A 48 -51.06 14.93 5.92
CA TYR A 48 -49.97 15.85 5.64
C TYR A 48 -48.67 15.06 5.36
N PRO A 49 -47.87 15.45 4.35
CA PRO A 49 -46.65 14.70 3.99
C PRO A 49 -45.70 14.48 5.17
N CYS A 50 -45.59 15.47 6.03
CA CYS A 50 -44.72 15.40 7.20
C CYS A 50 -45.28 14.47 8.30
N GLN A 51 -46.60 14.32 8.41
CA GLN A 51 -47.24 13.35 9.31
C GLN A 51 -47.22 11.93 8.74
N GLN A 52 -47.26 11.78 7.42
CA GLN A 52 -47.04 10.51 6.72
C GLN A 52 -45.60 9.99 6.89
N MET A 53 -44.62 10.90 6.84
CA MET A 53 -43.24 10.55 7.17
C MET A 53 -43.10 10.18 8.66
N SER A 54 -43.66 11.01 9.56
CA SER A 54 -43.64 10.76 11.00
C SER A 54 -44.28 9.43 11.40
N ILE A 55 -45.44 9.08 10.82
CA ILE A 55 -46.12 7.83 11.15
C ILE A 55 -45.33 6.61 10.63
N THR A 56 -44.59 6.73 9.53
CA THR A 56 -43.75 5.64 9.01
C THR A 56 -42.61 5.31 9.98
N PHE A 57 -41.92 6.33 10.49
CA PHE A 57 -40.89 6.14 11.53
C PHE A 57 -41.48 5.70 12.87
N ALA A 58 -42.61 6.26 13.28
CA ALA A 58 -43.32 5.85 14.49
C ALA A 58 -43.80 4.39 14.43
N ALA A 59 -44.38 3.96 13.31
CA ALA A 59 -44.86 2.59 13.09
C ALA A 59 -43.70 1.60 13.08
N SER A 60 -42.58 1.95 12.44
CA SER A 60 -41.36 1.13 12.46
C SER A 60 -40.81 0.98 13.89
N TYR A 61 -40.82 2.06 14.68
CA TYR A 61 -40.40 2.03 16.07
C TYR A 61 -41.35 1.20 16.96
N ILE A 62 -42.66 1.32 16.75
CA ILE A 62 -43.67 0.52 17.46
C ILE A 62 -43.56 -0.95 17.06
N ALA A 63 -43.35 -1.27 15.80
CA ALA A 63 -43.17 -2.65 15.33
C ALA A 63 -41.90 -3.28 15.92
N PHE A 64 -40.79 -2.52 15.96
CA PHE A 64 -39.56 -2.94 16.62
C PHE A 64 -39.81 -3.34 18.08
N TRP A 65 -40.47 -2.49 18.86
CA TRP A 65 -40.83 -2.81 20.24
C TRP A 65 -41.91 -3.89 20.34
N GLY A 66 -42.89 -3.92 19.42
CA GLY A 66 -43.98 -4.88 19.40
C GLY A 66 -43.51 -6.31 19.13
N ILE A 67 -42.52 -6.48 18.25
CA ILE A 67 -41.86 -7.77 18.01
C ILE A 67 -41.03 -8.18 19.22
N LEU A 68 -40.31 -7.23 19.84
CA LEU A 68 -39.52 -7.47 21.06
C LEU A 68 -40.41 -7.89 22.24
N TRP A 69 -41.46 -7.13 22.53
CA TRP A 69 -42.39 -7.42 23.63
C TRP A 69 -43.28 -8.61 23.30
N GLY A 70 -43.69 -8.79 22.05
CA GLY A 70 -44.48 -9.94 21.59
C GLY A 70 -43.74 -11.26 21.83
N THR A 71 -42.47 -11.34 21.42
CA THR A 71 -41.62 -12.52 21.63
C THR A 71 -41.29 -12.75 23.11
N LEU A 72 -41.04 -11.69 23.88
CA LEU A 72 -40.81 -11.77 25.33
C LEU A 72 -42.07 -12.23 26.09
N PHE A 73 -43.25 -11.70 25.78
CA PHE A 73 -44.49 -12.02 26.51
C PHE A 73 -45.11 -13.35 26.08
N SER A 74 -45.02 -13.76 24.81
CA SER A 74 -45.50 -15.08 24.39
C SER A 74 -44.63 -16.20 24.98
N GLY A 75 -43.31 -15.99 25.07
CA GLY A 75 -42.40 -16.88 25.79
C GLY A 75 -42.68 -16.92 27.30
N LEU A 76 -42.93 -15.75 27.91
CA LEU A 76 -43.26 -15.62 29.33
C LEU A 76 -44.60 -16.28 29.70
N ALA A 77 -45.65 -16.11 28.88
CA ALA A 77 -46.98 -16.67 29.13
C ALA A 77 -47.02 -18.21 28.97
N PHE A 78 -46.26 -18.75 28.01
CA PHE A 78 -46.14 -20.21 27.83
C PHE A 78 -45.35 -20.86 28.98
N TRP A 79 -44.37 -20.14 29.53
CA TRP A 79 -43.51 -20.61 30.62
C TRP A 79 -44.15 -20.48 32.01
N ILE A 80 -44.86 -19.38 32.30
CA ILE A 80 -45.63 -19.18 33.55
C ILE A 80 -46.66 -20.31 33.76
N LYS A 81 -47.25 -20.85 32.68
CA LYS A 81 -48.18 -21.98 32.76
C LYS A 81 -47.54 -23.31 33.19
N ARG A 82 -46.22 -23.46 33.18
CA ARG A 82 -45.54 -24.75 33.40
C ARG A 82 -44.53 -24.81 34.53
N VAL A 83 -44.20 -23.70 35.20
CA VAL A 83 -43.09 -23.68 36.17
C VAL A 83 -43.56 -23.49 37.61
N LYS A 84 -43.39 -24.53 38.43
CA LYS A 84 -43.56 -24.45 39.89
C LYS A 84 -42.43 -23.59 40.49
N TYR A 85 -42.79 -22.71 41.41
CA TYR A 85 -42.09 -21.55 42.02
C TYR A 85 -40.61 -21.65 42.48
N LYS A 86 -39.81 -22.65 42.11
CA LYS A 86 -38.41 -22.79 42.58
C LYS A 86 -37.32 -22.38 41.58
N THR A 87 -37.66 -21.99 40.35
CA THR A 87 -36.67 -21.56 39.33
C THR A 87 -36.73 -20.07 38.96
N ALA A 88 -37.54 -19.26 39.65
CA ALA A 88 -37.67 -17.82 39.41
C ALA A 88 -36.36 -17.02 39.59
N VAL A 89 -35.38 -17.58 40.30
CA VAL A 89 -34.04 -16.98 40.48
C VAL A 89 -33.23 -16.91 39.17
N PHE A 90 -33.54 -17.74 38.17
CA PHE A 90 -32.80 -17.76 36.90
C PHE A 90 -33.35 -16.77 35.84
N MET A 91 -34.46 -16.08 36.11
CA MET A 91 -35.09 -15.11 35.18
C MET A 91 -34.19 -13.92 34.82
N PRO A 92 -33.51 -13.25 35.78
CA PRO A 92 -32.62 -12.15 35.44
C PRO A 92 -31.44 -12.62 34.58
N ILE A 93 -30.95 -13.83 34.83
CA ILE A 93 -29.81 -14.42 34.10
C ILE A 93 -30.21 -14.74 32.65
N LEU A 94 -31.38 -15.32 32.44
CA LEU A 94 -31.91 -15.63 31.11
C LEU A 94 -32.19 -14.35 30.30
N LEU A 95 -32.74 -13.32 30.95
CA LEU A 95 -33.01 -12.03 30.32
C LEU A 95 -31.69 -11.33 29.93
N ILE A 96 -30.71 -11.30 30.83
CA ILE A 96 -29.39 -10.71 30.59
C ILE A 96 -28.65 -11.48 29.49
N THR A 97 -28.68 -12.82 29.48
CA THR A 97 -28.07 -13.62 28.40
C THR A 97 -28.75 -13.41 27.07
N THR A 98 -30.08 -13.29 27.03
CA THR A 98 -30.81 -13.01 25.78
C THR A 98 -30.49 -11.61 25.25
N ILE A 99 -30.43 -10.60 26.12
CA ILE A 99 -30.02 -9.23 25.75
C ILE A 99 -28.57 -9.19 25.27
N LEU A 100 -27.67 -9.95 25.91
CA LEU A 100 -26.26 -10.06 25.48
C LEU A 100 -26.14 -10.75 24.12
N ILE A 101 -26.80 -11.88 23.91
CA ILE A 101 -26.78 -12.63 22.65
C ILE A 101 -27.35 -11.78 21.50
N PHE A 102 -28.43 -11.02 21.76
CA PHE A 102 -29.03 -10.15 20.75
C PHE A 102 -28.27 -8.84 20.51
N SER A 103 -27.61 -8.27 21.53
CA SER A 103 -26.70 -7.13 21.35
C SER A 103 -25.48 -7.55 20.53
N VAL A 104 -24.99 -8.78 20.72
CA VAL A 104 -23.93 -9.35 19.88
C VAL A 104 -24.43 -9.62 18.46
N SER A 105 -25.62 -10.22 18.27
CA SER A 105 -26.14 -10.52 16.92
C SER A 105 -26.55 -9.30 16.10
N SER A 106 -27.07 -8.24 16.74
CA SER A 106 -27.38 -6.97 16.08
C SER A 106 -26.14 -6.18 15.69
N ASN A 107 -25.06 -6.25 16.48
CA ASN A 107 -23.75 -5.75 16.07
C ASN A 107 -23.22 -6.57 14.89
N VAL A 108 -23.36 -7.90 14.89
CA VAL A 108 -22.97 -8.76 13.75
C VAL A 108 -23.78 -8.41 12.50
N PHE A 109 -25.09 -8.24 12.58
CA PHE A 109 -25.94 -7.88 11.43
C PHE A 109 -25.62 -6.48 10.89
N ALA A 110 -25.37 -5.49 11.76
CA ALA A 110 -24.94 -4.16 11.34
C ALA A 110 -23.54 -4.18 10.71
N THR A 111 -22.64 -5.03 11.22
CA THR A 111 -21.29 -5.19 10.64
C THR A 111 -21.35 -5.90 9.30
N VAL A 112 -22.22 -6.91 9.13
CA VAL A 112 -22.44 -7.61 7.85
C VAL A 112 -23.13 -6.70 6.83
N TYR A 113 -24.16 -5.94 7.23
CA TYR A 113 -24.86 -5.00 6.34
C TYR A 113 -23.99 -3.80 5.92
N LEU A 114 -23.11 -3.31 6.81
CA LEU A 114 -22.10 -2.31 6.43
C LEU A 114 -21.00 -2.91 5.56
N ARG A 115 -20.61 -4.16 5.79
CA ARG A 115 -19.65 -4.89 4.95
C ARG A 115 -20.19 -5.17 3.55
N GLU A 116 -21.50 -5.36 3.38
CA GLU A 116 -22.15 -5.44 2.06
C GLU A 116 -22.21 -4.08 1.35
N LYS A 117 -22.07 -2.96 2.07
CA LYS A 117 -22.03 -1.61 1.49
C LYS A 117 -20.62 -1.16 1.11
N ASP A 118 -19.60 -1.76 1.73
CA ASP A 118 -18.20 -1.74 1.30
C ASP A 118 -17.89 -2.91 0.36
N ASN A 119 -18.85 -3.35 -0.46
CA ASN A 119 -18.57 -4.21 -1.60
C ASN A 119 -17.71 -3.42 -2.60
N PHE A 120 -16.40 -3.32 -2.30
CA PHE A 120 -15.41 -3.37 -3.35
C PHE A 120 -15.75 -4.64 -4.14
N GLU A 121 -16.15 -4.49 -5.40
CA GLU A 121 -16.05 -5.61 -6.31
C GLU A 121 -14.60 -6.10 -6.19
N SER A 122 -14.43 -7.35 -5.74
CA SER A 122 -13.09 -7.91 -5.66
C SER A 122 -12.61 -8.10 -7.09
N TRP A 123 -11.88 -7.12 -7.59
CA TRP A 123 -11.13 -7.24 -8.82
C TRP A 123 -9.81 -7.95 -8.51
N VAL A 124 -9.38 -8.79 -9.43
CA VAL A 124 -8.08 -9.44 -9.42
C VAL A 124 -7.43 -9.11 -10.77
N PRO A 125 -6.22 -8.54 -10.79
CA PRO A 125 -5.51 -8.28 -12.03
C PRO A 125 -5.33 -9.57 -12.84
N THR A 126 -5.40 -9.44 -14.16
CA THR A 126 -5.04 -10.55 -15.06
C THR A 126 -3.52 -10.59 -15.15
N SER A 127 -2.90 -11.69 -14.71
CA SER A 127 -1.45 -11.87 -14.78
C SER A 127 -1.02 -12.26 -16.19
N LEU A 128 0.22 -11.94 -16.55
CA LEU A 128 0.84 -12.32 -17.83
C LEU A 128 0.08 -11.84 -19.08
N ASP A 129 -0.47 -10.63 -19.03
CA ASP A 129 -1.20 -9.97 -20.14
C ASP A 129 -0.54 -8.63 -20.49
N PRO A 130 0.64 -8.64 -21.15
CA PRO A 130 1.39 -7.42 -21.40
C PRO A 130 0.70 -6.53 -22.44
N MET A 131 0.73 -5.22 -22.19
CA MET A 131 0.23 -4.19 -23.11
C MET A 131 1.21 -3.02 -23.22
N GLY A 132 1.21 -2.36 -24.38
CA GLY A 132 2.16 -1.30 -24.70
C GLY A 132 3.46 -1.81 -25.31
N VAL A 133 4.48 -0.95 -25.32
CA VAL A 133 5.79 -1.25 -25.91
C VAL A 133 6.87 -0.98 -24.86
N PRO A 134 7.66 -2.00 -24.46
CA PRO A 134 8.72 -1.82 -23.49
C PRO A 134 9.79 -0.84 -23.99
N THR A 135 10.28 0.04 -23.11
CA THR A 135 11.32 1.04 -23.40
C THR A 135 12.52 0.90 -22.44
N GLY A 136 13.66 1.50 -22.77
CA GLY A 136 14.88 1.50 -21.96
C GLY A 136 16.06 0.87 -22.70
N ALA A 137 17.29 1.09 -22.21
CA ALA A 137 18.49 0.43 -22.73
C ALA A 137 18.32 -1.10 -22.74
N ASN A 138 17.65 -1.59 -21.71
CA ASN A 138 17.08 -2.93 -21.64
C ASN A 138 15.55 -2.80 -21.62
N PRO A 139 14.85 -3.10 -22.73
CA PRO A 139 13.43 -2.80 -22.87
C PRO A 139 12.57 -3.40 -21.77
N GLY A 140 11.78 -2.57 -21.09
CA GLY A 140 10.83 -2.98 -20.05
C GLY A 140 11.50 -3.42 -18.76
N ARG A 141 12.81 -3.17 -18.59
CA ARG A 141 13.56 -3.66 -17.44
C ARG A 141 13.15 -2.97 -16.15
N VAL A 142 12.81 -3.77 -15.15
CA VAL A 142 12.65 -3.31 -13.76
C VAL A 142 13.56 -4.13 -12.88
N VAL A 143 14.53 -3.47 -12.26
CA VAL A 143 15.39 -4.09 -11.26
C VAL A 143 14.81 -3.82 -9.88
N TRP A 144 14.50 -4.87 -9.13
CA TRP A 144 14.17 -4.81 -7.71
C TRP A 144 15.37 -5.28 -6.90
N VAL A 145 15.88 -4.40 -6.04
CA VAL A 145 16.95 -4.71 -5.09
C VAL A 145 16.36 -4.66 -3.69
N TRP A 146 16.39 -5.79 -3.00
CA TRP A 146 15.93 -5.91 -1.62
C TRP A 146 17.10 -6.29 -0.71
N ASN A 147 17.20 -5.69 0.47
CA ASN A 147 18.18 -6.16 1.45
C ASN A 147 17.67 -5.90 2.87
N PRO A 148 17.38 -6.93 3.69
CA PRO A 148 16.77 -6.75 5.01
C PRO A 148 17.66 -5.93 5.98
N ASP A 149 18.97 -5.86 5.74
CA ASP A 149 19.92 -5.10 6.56
C ASP A 149 19.98 -3.60 6.20
N ALA A 150 19.20 -3.15 5.21
CA ALA A 150 19.13 -1.74 4.82
C ALA A 150 18.60 -0.85 5.95
N THR A 151 17.74 -1.39 6.81
CA THR A 151 17.20 -0.71 7.98
C THR A 151 17.18 -1.61 9.21
N ARG A 152 16.99 -1.02 10.38
CA ARG A 152 16.70 -1.80 11.58
C ARG A 152 15.26 -2.29 11.55
N SER A 153 15.07 -3.59 11.79
CA SER A 153 13.73 -4.16 11.95
C SER A 153 12.93 -3.50 13.06
N GLU A 154 13.57 -3.09 14.16
CA GLU A 154 12.95 -2.28 15.23
C GLU A 154 13.59 -0.89 15.29
N LEU A 155 12.80 0.13 14.97
CA LEU A 155 13.26 1.51 14.86
C LEU A 155 13.39 2.18 16.24
N SER A 156 14.39 3.06 16.36
CA SER A 156 14.56 3.98 17.47
C SER A 156 14.22 5.42 17.06
N GLY A 157 13.21 6.03 17.67
CA GLY A 157 12.82 7.40 17.36
C GLY A 157 12.14 7.53 16.00
N TYR A 158 12.69 8.38 15.13
CA TYR A 158 12.14 8.61 13.79
C TYR A 158 12.73 7.65 12.76
N TRP A 159 11.94 7.22 11.77
CA TRP A 159 12.40 6.27 10.74
C TRP A 159 13.63 6.76 9.97
N TRP A 160 13.76 8.08 9.80
CA TRP A 160 14.88 8.74 9.12
C TRP A 160 16.10 8.99 10.02
N ASN A 161 16.07 8.58 11.29
CA ASN A 161 17.24 8.67 12.16
C ASN A 161 18.42 7.82 11.63
N GLU A 162 19.65 8.27 11.86
CA GLU A 162 20.86 7.63 11.33
C GLU A 162 21.01 6.21 11.86
N GLU A 163 20.70 5.97 13.13
CA GLU A 163 20.81 4.63 13.70
C GLU A 163 19.87 3.60 13.07
N ASN A 164 18.82 4.04 12.37
CA ASN A 164 17.82 3.17 11.78
C ASN A 164 18.11 2.80 10.31
N ASN A 165 19.10 3.45 9.68
CA ASN A 165 19.37 3.30 8.26
C ASN A 165 20.85 2.92 8.06
N ASN A 166 21.09 1.84 7.32
CA ASN A 166 22.44 1.39 7.02
C ASN A 166 22.90 1.97 5.68
N GLN A 167 23.64 3.08 5.73
CA GLN A 167 24.10 3.78 4.53
C GLN A 167 24.99 2.91 3.62
N GLU A 168 25.83 2.03 4.18
CA GLU A 168 26.70 1.15 3.38
C GLU A 168 25.89 0.12 2.59
N VAL A 169 24.86 -0.47 3.21
CA VAL A 169 23.95 -1.39 2.53
C VAL A 169 23.15 -0.65 1.45
N LEU A 170 22.63 0.55 1.75
CA LEU A 170 21.92 1.37 0.76
C LEU A 170 22.80 1.78 -0.43
N ASP A 171 24.08 2.10 -0.18
CA ASP A 171 25.06 2.39 -1.23
C ASP A 171 25.30 1.14 -2.12
N SER A 172 25.40 -0.05 -1.51
CA SER A 172 25.50 -1.32 -2.24
C SER A 172 24.24 -1.62 -3.05
N MET A 173 23.04 -1.44 -2.48
CA MET A 173 21.78 -1.64 -3.19
C MET A 173 21.66 -0.71 -4.40
N MET A 174 22.06 0.56 -4.25
CA MET A 174 22.13 1.53 -5.34
C MET A 174 23.07 1.08 -6.45
N SER A 175 24.30 0.68 -6.09
CA SER A 175 25.31 0.16 -7.03
C SER A 175 24.79 -1.04 -7.83
N GLN A 176 24.17 -1.99 -7.14
CA GLN A 176 23.62 -3.20 -7.77
C GLN A 176 22.43 -2.88 -8.67
N GLY A 177 21.55 -1.98 -8.26
CA GLY A 177 20.41 -1.54 -9.07
C GLY A 177 20.86 -0.95 -10.40
N ILE A 178 21.82 -0.03 -10.37
CA ILE A 178 22.38 0.60 -11.56
C ILE A 178 23.08 -0.43 -12.46
N LYS A 179 23.95 -1.28 -11.88
CA LYS A 179 24.66 -2.35 -12.61
C LYS A 179 23.73 -3.29 -13.37
N ASN A 180 22.68 -3.77 -12.71
CA ASN A 180 21.70 -4.67 -13.35
C ASN A 180 20.80 -3.94 -14.36
N LEU A 181 20.50 -2.66 -14.12
CA LEU A 181 19.74 -1.85 -15.09
C LEU A 181 20.53 -1.66 -16.38
N GLY A 182 21.86 -1.45 -16.29
CA GLY A 182 22.77 -1.36 -17.42
C GLY A 182 23.32 -2.70 -17.94
N GLU A 183 22.91 -3.82 -17.36
CA GLU A 183 23.38 -5.19 -17.67
C GLU A 183 24.91 -5.36 -17.67
N THR A 184 25.58 -4.79 -16.68
CA THR A 184 27.04 -4.86 -16.53
C THR A 184 27.46 -4.96 -15.07
N ASN A 185 28.67 -5.48 -14.83
CA ASN A 185 29.24 -5.62 -13.49
C ASN A 185 30.06 -4.39 -13.04
N ASP A 186 30.18 -3.36 -13.89
CA ASP A 186 30.93 -2.13 -13.62
C ASP A 186 29.98 -0.93 -13.53
N GLU A 187 30.10 -0.14 -12.46
CA GLU A 187 29.16 0.98 -12.20
C GLU A 187 29.25 2.07 -13.27
N LYS A 188 30.45 2.37 -13.76
CA LYS A 188 30.65 3.42 -14.77
C LYS A 188 30.04 2.99 -16.09
N GLN A 189 30.34 1.78 -16.54
CA GLN A 189 29.76 1.22 -17.77
C GLN A 189 28.23 1.15 -17.69
N ALA A 190 27.68 0.84 -16.51
CA ALA A 190 26.22 0.79 -16.33
C ALA A 190 25.58 2.17 -16.54
N TRP A 191 26.17 3.22 -15.95
CA TRP A 191 25.73 4.58 -16.21
C TRP A 191 25.91 4.98 -17.68
N ASP A 192 27.03 4.63 -18.30
CA ASP A 192 27.29 4.93 -19.70
C ASP A 192 26.18 4.34 -20.60
N VAL A 193 25.76 3.09 -20.38
CA VAL A 193 24.62 2.46 -21.09
C VAL A 193 23.30 3.24 -20.88
N ILE A 194 23.00 3.63 -19.65
CA ILE A 194 21.78 4.38 -19.30
C ILE A 194 21.74 5.73 -20.04
N PHE A 195 22.87 6.47 -20.04
CA PHE A 195 23.00 7.76 -20.72
C PHE A 195 23.01 7.62 -22.25
N GLU A 196 23.74 6.65 -22.80
CA GLU A 196 23.83 6.42 -24.25
C GLU A 196 22.45 6.15 -24.84
N TYR A 197 21.66 5.26 -24.22
CA TYR A 197 20.28 5.01 -24.66
C TYR A 197 19.43 6.28 -24.64
N PHE A 198 19.48 7.02 -23.53
CA PHE A 198 18.70 8.25 -23.39
C PHE A 198 19.11 9.28 -24.45
N ASN A 199 20.41 9.48 -24.67
CA ASN A 199 20.94 10.46 -25.62
C ASN A 199 20.65 10.06 -27.06
N GLU A 200 20.69 8.77 -27.40
CA GLU A 200 20.31 8.27 -28.72
C GLU A 200 18.82 8.54 -29.00
N LYS A 201 17.93 8.22 -28.04
CA LYS A 201 16.48 8.49 -28.13
C LYS A 201 16.17 9.98 -28.31
N HIS A 202 17.02 10.86 -27.76
CA HIS A 202 16.88 12.32 -27.85
C HIS A 202 17.69 12.95 -29.01
N GLY A 203 18.20 12.15 -29.94
CA GLY A 203 18.91 12.66 -31.12
C GLY A 203 20.28 13.29 -30.83
N LYS A 204 20.82 13.12 -29.62
CA LYS A 204 22.19 13.49 -29.25
C LYS A 204 23.22 12.46 -29.73
N GLY A 205 22.75 11.28 -30.17
CA GLY A 205 23.58 10.16 -30.63
C GLY A 205 24.03 9.25 -29.47
N SER A 206 24.80 8.21 -29.79
CA SER A 206 25.38 7.27 -28.80
C SER A 206 26.57 7.94 -28.10
N ILE A 207 26.25 8.81 -27.14
CA ILE A 207 27.20 9.49 -26.27
C ILE A 207 26.78 9.33 -24.81
N THR A 208 27.76 9.19 -23.92
CA THR A 208 27.57 9.18 -22.47
C THR A 208 27.34 10.61 -21.95
N TYR A 209 27.12 10.76 -20.63
CA TYR A 209 27.14 12.05 -19.94
C TYR A 209 28.33 12.92 -20.36
N GLN A 210 28.07 14.20 -20.62
CA GLN A 210 29.09 15.21 -20.88
C GLN A 210 29.20 16.22 -19.73
N PRO A 211 30.42 16.61 -19.31
CA PRO A 211 30.60 17.60 -18.24
C PRO A 211 29.86 18.91 -18.54
N GLY A 212 29.15 19.44 -17.53
CA GLY A 212 28.34 20.65 -17.64
C GLY A 212 26.87 20.40 -18.00
N GLU A 213 26.49 19.16 -18.33
CA GLU A 213 25.08 18.80 -18.43
C GLU A 213 24.45 18.69 -17.04
N LYS A 214 23.23 19.22 -16.90
CA LYS A 214 22.54 19.35 -15.61
C LYS A 214 21.65 18.15 -15.29
N ILE A 215 21.58 17.80 -14.01
CA ILE A 215 20.73 16.73 -13.49
C ILE A 215 19.80 17.27 -12.39
N ALA A 216 18.50 17.11 -12.58
CA ALA A 216 17.49 17.38 -11.55
C ALA A 216 16.97 16.07 -10.95
N ILE A 217 16.77 16.04 -9.64
CA ILE A 217 16.27 14.88 -8.89
C ILE A 217 14.95 15.27 -8.23
N LYS A 218 13.83 14.76 -8.76
CA LYS A 218 12.49 14.97 -8.20
C LYS A 218 12.24 13.99 -7.06
N ILE A 219 12.32 14.46 -5.82
CA ILE A 219 12.02 13.68 -4.62
C ILE A 219 10.56 13.84 -4.20
N ASN A 220 10.00 12.89 -3.47
CA ASN A 220 8.63 12.99 -2.93
C ASN A 220 8.63 13.46 -1.47
N LEU A 221 8.24 14.71 -1.22
CA LEU A 221 8.09 15.29 0.13
C LEU A 221 6.63 15.56 0.47
N ASN A 222 5.69 14.77 -0.09
CA ASN A 222 4.26 15.05 -0.04
C ASN A 222 3.74 15.33 1.38
N ASN A 223 4.33 14.71 2.42
CA ASN A 223 3.88 14.84 3.80
C ASN A 223 4.47 16.03 4.57
N CYS A 224 5.39 16.77 3.97
CA CYS A 224 5.88 18.05 4.49
C CYS A 224 4.84 19.20 4.28
N TRP A 225 3.61 19.02 4.79
CA TRP A 225 2.45 19.90 4.57
C TRP A 225 2.50 21.22 5.35
N GLN A 226 3.23 21.26 6.46
CA GLN A 226 3.28 22.44 7.34
C GLN A 226 4.06 23.56 6.65
N THR A 227 3.34 24.40 5.90
CA THR A 227 3.91 25.55 5.18
C THR A 227 4.85 26.35 6.07
N LEU A 228 6.09 26.55 5.60
CA LEU A 228 7.17 27.29 6.27
C LEU A 228 7.73 26.63 7.56
N SER A 229 7.40 25.38 7.88
CA SER A 229 7.87 24.71 9.09
C SER A 229 9.07 23.79 8.87
N TYR A 230 10.22 24.37 8.53
CA TYR A 230 11.48 23.65 8.27
C TYR A 230 12.03 22.85 9.46
N ILE A 231 11.56 23.12 10.67
CA ILE A 231 12.04 22.50 11.92
C ILE A 231 11.11 21.39 12.41
N THR A 232 9.93 21.22 11.81
CA THR A 232 9.02 20.15 12.23
C THR A 232 9.66 18.81 11.90
N GLU A 233 9.66 17.95 12.91
CA GLU A 233 10.05 16.55 12.81
C GLU A 233 8.79 15.71 13.03
N ASP A 234 8.57 14.76 12.14
CA ASP A 234 7.48 13.80 12.23
C ASP A 234 7.93 12.43 11.70
N ASN A 235 7.03 11.45 11.82
CA ASN A 235 7.24 10.09 11.34
C ASN A 235 6.41 9.80 10.08
N GLU A 236 5.95 10.85 9.39
CA GLU A 236 5.26 10.67 8.13
C GLU A 236 6.29 10.27 7.07
N ARG A 237 5.91 9.33 6.21
CA ARG A 237 6.80 8.82 5.18
C ARG A 237 7.00 9.89 4.12
N ASP A 238 8.22 10.30 3.88
CA ASP A 238 8.65 11.09 2.73
C ASP A 238 9.89 10.42 2.13
N ALA A 239 10.48 10.96 1.07
CA ALA A 239 11.70 10.41 0.47
C ALA A 239 12.78 10.12 1.52
N SER A 240 13.49 8.99 1.39
CA SER A 240 14.59 8.64 2.27
C SER A 240 15.83 9.47 1.93
N PRO A 241 16.40 10.25 2.88
CA PRO A 241 17.60 11.01 2.62
C PRO A 241 18.81 10.09 2.33
N TYR A 242 18.83 8.87 2.87
CA TYR A 242 19.94 7.94 2.66
C TYR A 242 19.93 7.34 1.25
N VAL A 243 18.75 7.12 0.66
CA VAL A 243 18.61 6.67 -0.74
C VAL A 243 19.03 7.78 -1.69
N VAL A 244 18.56 9.02 -1.45
CA VAL A 244 18.98 10.18 -2.25
C VAL A 244 20.49 10.40 -2.12
N LYS A 245 21.07 10.24 -0.93
CA LYS A 245 22.52 10.30 -0.74
C LYS A 245 23.27 9.22 -1.53
N SER A 246 22.79 7.97 -1.54
CA SER A 246 23.40 6.90 -2.34
C SER A 246 23.40 7.23 -3.84
N LEU A 247 22.32 7.81 -4.35
CA LEU A 247 22.25 8.28 -5.73
C LEU A 247 23.25 9.43 -5.98
N LEU A 248 23.33 10.41 -5.09
CA LEU A 248 24.30 11.52 -5.22
C LEU A 248 25.74 11.01 -5.27
N LYS A 249 26.09 10.01 -4.44
CA LYS A 249 27.41 9.36 -4.49
C LYS A 249 27.69 8.70 -5.83
N GLN A 250 26.70 8.04 -6.45
CA GLN A 250 26.84 7.47 -7.79
C GLN A 250 27.08 8.55 -8.85
N LEU A 251 26.25 9.59 -8.87
CA LEU A 251 26.37 10.67 -9.86
C LEU A 251 27.72 11.41 -9.74
N ILE A 252 28.15 11.73 -8.52
CA ILE A 252 29.37 12.52 -8.30
C ILE A 252 30.62 11.65 -8.43
N ASN A 253 30.69 10.50 -7.76
CA ASN A 253 31.93 9.73 -7.65
C ASN A 253 32.14 8.73 -8.81
N VAL A 254 31.05 8.28 -9.46
CA VAL A 254 31.13 7.30 -10.56
C VAL A 254 30.93 8.01 -11.90
N VAL A 255 29.81 8.70 -12.08
CA VAL A 255 29.52 9.39 -13.35
C VAL A 255 30.48 10.57 -13.55
N GLY A 256 30.80 11.30 -12.48
CA GLY A 256 31.69 12.46 -12.51
C GLY A 256 30.95 13.77 -12.74
N VAL A 257 29.68 13.85 -12.34
CA VAL A 257 28.85 15.06 -12.44
C VAL A 257 29.38 16.08 -11.42
N ASP A 258 29.57 17.32 -11.86
CA ASP A 258 29.92 18.41 -10.95
C ASP A 258 28.76 18.63 -9.96
N PRO A 259 28.99 18.67 -8.64
CA PRO A 259 27.91 18.89 -7.67
C PRO A 259 27.06 20.14 -7.96
N SER A 260 27.65 21.19 -8.56
CA SER A 260 26.94 22.42 -8.94
C SER A 260 25.99 22.25 -10.14
N ASP A 261 26.10 21.16 -10.89
CA ASP A 261 25.17 20.81 -11.97
C ASP A 261 24.02 19.90 -11.48
N ILE A 262 23.98 19.57 -10.18
CA ILE A 262 22.94 18.74 -9.58
C ILE A 262 21.95 19.59 -8.79
N THR A 263 20.65 19.36 -9.02
CA THR A 263 19.57 19.96 -8.22
C THR A 263 18.64 18.89 -7.64
N VAL A 264 18.50 18.85 -6.31
CA VAL A 264 17.46 18.05 -5.62
C VAL A 264 16.25 18.94 -5.37
N TYR A 265 15.04 18.53 -5.80
CA TYR A 265 13.88 19.41 -5.69
C TYR A 265 12.52 18.77 -5.40
N ASP A 266 11.64 19.58 -4.80
CA ASP A 266 10.18 19.44 -4.83
C ASP A 266 9.54 20.83 -4.95
N ALA A 267 8.79 21.11 -6.02
CA ALA A 267 8.24 22.44 -6.28
C ALA A 267 6.98 22.76 -5.43
N SER A 268 6.43 21.77 -4.71
CA SER A 268 5.15 21.88 -4.01
C SER A 268 5.26 21.85 -2.48
N ARG A 269 6.41 21.40 -1.96
CA ARG A 269 6.66 21.19 -0.53
C ARG A 269 7.95 21.90 -0.13
N HIS A 270 8.14 22.05 1.18
CA HIS A 270 9.39 22.59 1.73
C HIS A 270 10.31 21.43 2.10
N MET A 271 11.62 21.64 2.02
CA MET A 271 12.60 20.62 2.41
C MET A 271 13.00 20.79 3.88
N ALA A 272 12.39 20.00 4.75
CA ALA A 272 12.60 20.05 6.20
C ALA A 272 14.06 19.74 6.60
N ASN A 273 14.49 20.28 7.76
CA ASN A 273 15.86 20.15 8.27
C ASN A 273 16.27 18.69 8.48
N TRP A 274 15.33 17.84 8.94
CA TRP A 274 15.63 16.43 9.18
C TRP A 274 16.09 15.71 7.90
N PHE A 275 15.54 16.10 6.75
CA PHE A 275 15.88 15.56 5.45
C PHE A 275 17.13 16.25 4.88
N TYR A 276 17.09 17.59 4.76
CA TYR A 276 18.16 18.38 4.16
C TYR A 276 19.52 18.17 4.85
N ASN A 277 19.58 18.20 6.18
CA ASN A 277 20.85 18.09 6.90
C ASN A 277 21.52 16.74 6.69
N ARG A 278 20.74 15.67 6.47
CA ARG A 278 21.25 14.33 6.20
C ARG A 278 21.82 14.19 4.80
N LEU A 279 21.36 14.99 3.84
CA LEU A 279 21.96 15.07 2.52
C LEU A 279 23.22 15.94 2.52
N TYR A 280 23.15 17.10 3.18
CA TYR A 280 24.20 18.10 3.15
C TYR A 280 25.47 17.68 3.90
N TYR A 281 25.33 17.07 5.09
CA TYR A 281 26.46 16.65 5.91
C TYR A 281 26.81 15.18 5.70
N LYS A 282 28.09 14.83 5.81
CA LYS A 282 28.60 13.46 5.72
C LYS A 282 27.92 12.50 6.69
N SER A 283 27.78 12.93 7.94
CA SER A 283 26.99 12.27 8.99
C SER A 283 26.21 13.33 9.76
N TYR A 284 24.99 13.02 10.15
CA TYR A 284 24.12 13.90 10.92
C TYR A 284 23.24 13.07 11.86
N PRO A 285 23.12 13.44 13.15
CA PRO A 285 23.55 14.70 13.78
C PRO A 285 24.95 14.67 14.42
N ASN A 286 25.81 13.72 14.05
CA ASN A 286 27.12 13.54 14.70
C ASN A 286 28.06 14.73 14.45
N PHE A 287 28.79 15.14 15.49
CA PHE A 287 29.76 16.23 15.43
C PHE A 287 31.20 15.70 15.30
N PRO A 288 32.08 16.39 14.54
CA PRO A 288 31.85 17.65 13.84
C PRO A 288 30.98 17.51 12.58
N LEU A 289 30.15 18.53 12.29
CA LEU A 289 29.35 18.59 11.07
C LEU A 289 30.24 18.98 9.88
N GLU A 290 30.47 18.04 8.98
CA GLU A 290 31.30 18.19 7.79
C GLU A 290 30.41 18.10 6.54
N PRO A 291 30.29 19.17 5.72
CA PRO A 291 29.56 19.10 4.46
C PRO A 291 30.19 18.05 3.52
N GLU A 292 29.35 17.21 2.89
CA GLU A 292 29.82 16.16 1.97
C GLU A 292 29.86 16.69 0.53
N PHE A 293 28.78 17.32 0.07
CA PHE A 293 28.63 17.89 -1.27
C PHE A 293 27.99 19.29 -1.19
N PRO A 294 28.75 20.33 -0.79
CA PRO A 294 28.18 21.63 -0.42
C PRO A 294 27.62 22.43 -1.59
N ASP A 295 28.04 22.13 -2.84
CA ASP A 295 27.66 22.91 -4.02
C ASP A 295 26.38 22.39 -4.72
N ILE A 296 25.74 21.33 -4.19
CA ILE A 296 24.44 20.85 -4.69
C ILE A 296 23.35 21.88 -4.43
N HIS A 297 22.50 22.10 -5.43
CA HIS A 297 21.32 22.94 -5.30
C HIS A 297 20.16 22.16 -4.66
N TYR A 298 19.56 22.72 -3.61
CA TYR A 298 18.35 22.16 -2.98
C TYR A 298 17.20 23.14 -3.19
N VAL A 299 16.27 22.81 -4.07
CA VAL A 299 15.17 23.70 -4.47
C VAL A 299 13.85 23.22 -3.88
N ASP A 300 13.13 24.11 -3.19
CA ASP A 300 11.81 23.81 -2.66
C ASP A 300 10.79 24.91 -2.98
N ALA A 301 9.53 24.71 -2.62
CA ALA A 301 8.45 25.63 -2.95
C ALA A 301 8.64 27.07 -2.39
N TYR A 302 9.46 27.25 -1.35
CA TYR A 302 9.49 28.49 -0.56
C TYR A 302 10.89 29.12 -0.44
N GLY A 303 11.98 28.35 -0.45
CA GLY A 303 13.37 28.82 -0.27
C GLY A 303 13.57 29.60 1.03
N GLY A 304 12.93 29.15 2.10
CA GLY A 304 12.73 29.91 3.35
C GLY A 304 13.72 29.60 4.47
N PHE A 305 14.73 28.75 4.23
CA PHE A 305 15.71 28.34 5.23
C PHE A 305 17.11 28.21 4.61
N LEU A 306 18.15 28.29 5.45
CA LEU A 306 19.53 28.25 4.98
C LEU A 306 19.80 26.99 4.15
N GLY A 307 20.40 27.16 2.97
CA GLY A 307 20.74 26.09 2.05
C GLY A 307 19.61 25.62 1.13
N ARG A 308 18.43 26.25 1.17
CA ARG A 308 17.32 25.95 0.26
C ARG A 308 16.98 27.14 -0.61
N GLU A 309 16.90 26.89 -1.90
CA GLU A 309 16.50 27.84 -2.91
C GLU A 309 15.01 27.77 -3.19
N LYS A 310 14.40 28.91 -3.51
CA LYS A 310 13.00 28.96 -3.89
C LYS A 310 12.86 28.56 -5.35
N VAL A 311 11.87 27.71 -5.63
CA VAL A 311 11.46 27.38 -6.99
C VAL A 311 11.12 28.65 -7.79
N LYS A 312 11.65 28.73 -9.01
CA LYS A 312 11.42 29.84 -9.95
C LYS A 312 10.61 29.35 -11.13
N ALA A 313 9.52 30.06 -11.43
CA ALA A 313 8.72 29.83 -12.62
C ALA A 313 9.53 30.04 -13.91
N SER A 314 9.30 29.18 -14.90
CA SER A 314 9.72 29.40 -16.29
C SER A 314 8.55 29.97 -17.11
N ASP A 315 8.75 30.10 -18.43
CA ASP A 315 7.69 30.42 -19.38
C ASP A 315 7.00 29.17 -19.96
N VAL A 316 7.48 27.96 -19.64
CA VAL A 316 6.94 26.67 -20.13
C VAL A 316 5.73 26.24 -19.32
N ARG A 317 4.74 25.68 -20.03
CA ARG A 317 3.44 25.28 -19.51
C ARG A 317 3.23 23.79 -19.70
N VAL A 318 2.47 23.19 -18.78
CA VAL A 318 1.80 21.91 -18.99
C VAL A 318 0.31 22.15 -19.10
N TYR A 319 -0.28 21.62 -20.16
CA TYR A 319 -1.72 21.56 -20.42
C TYR A 319 -2.27 20.19 -20.01
N PHE A 320 -3.58 20.10 -19.80
CA PHE A 320 -4.23 18.89 -19.30
C PHE A 320 -5.43 18.51 -20.16
N ALA A 321 -5.60 17.22 -20.43
CA ALA A 321 -6.64 16.74 -21.34
C ALA A 321 -8.08 17.05 -20.88
N GLU A 322 -8.36 17.06 -19.56
CA GLU A 322 -9.71 17.34 -19.04
C GLU A 322 -9.98 18.84 -18.78
N GLY A 323 -9.03 19.74 -19.08
CA GLY A 323 -9.23 21.18 -18.99
C GLY A 323 -9.65 21.71 -17.60
N THR A 324 -9.34 20.97 -16.53
CA THR A 324 -9.71 21.36 -15.15
C THR A 324 -9.07 22.66 -14.68
N CYS A 325 -7.99 23.06 -15.35
CA CYS A 325 -7.46 24.41 -15.33
C CYS A 325 -6.83 24.73 -16.70
N GLU A 326 -6.55 26.00 -16.97
CA GLU A 326 -5.95 26.43 -18.23
C GLU A 326 -4.57 25.79 -18.47
N TYR A 327 -3.68 25.83 -17.48
CA TYR A 327 -2.35 25.19 -17.48
C TYR A 327 -1.72 25.20 -16.08
N ARG A 328 -0.54 24.59 -15.96
CA ARG A 328 0.43 24.82 -14.86
C ARG A 328 1.78 25.26 -15.39
N THR A 329 2.55 25.98 -14.57
CA THR A 329 3.87 26.48 -14.94
C THR A 329 4.95 25.51 -14.48
N LEU A 330 5.77 25.03 -15.41
CA LEU A 330 6.96 24.25 -15.06
C LEU A 330 8.04 25.17 -14.47
N PRO A 331 8.78 24.72 -13.44
CA PRO A 331 9.85 25.51 -12.87
C PRO A 331 11.11 25.44 -13.73
N THR A 332 11.96 26.46 -13.63
CA THR A 332 13.26 26.55 -14.32
C THR A 332 14.14 25.32 -14.10
N VAL A 333 14.16 24.75 -12.88
CA VAL A 333 14.89 23.50 -12.59
C VAL A 333 14.48 22.33 -13.48
N VAL A 334 13.20 22.23 -13.85
CA VAL A 334 12.69 21.18 -14.75
C VAL A 334 13.00 21.52 -16.21
N VAL A 335 12.84 22.79 -16.58
CA VAL A 335 13.01 23.23 -17.98
C VAL A 335 14.48 23.22 -18.40
N GLU A 336 15.38 23.70 -17.55
CA GLU A 336 16.80 23.91 -17.86
C GLU A 336 17.66 22.66 -17.64
N THR A 337 17.16 21.62 -16.98
CA THR A 337 17.94 20.38 -16.80
C THR A 337 18.10 19.61 -18.11
N ASP A 338 19.21 18.91 -18.27
CA ASP A 338 19.40 17.98 -19.40
C ASP A 338 18.77 16.63 -19.09
N TYR A 339 18.90 16.19 -17.84
CA TYR A 339 18.40 14.92 -17.35
C TYR A 339 17.56 15.11 -16.09
N LEU A 340 16.45 14.39 -15.99
CA LEU A 340 15.60 14.31 -14.80
C LEU A 340 15.68 12.90 -14.22
N ILE A 341 15.80 12.79 -12.91
CA ILE A 341 15.64 11.54 -12.17
C ILE A 341 14.39 11.65 -11.31
N ASN A 342 13.42 10.75 -11.53
CA ASN A 342 12.16 10.74 -10.80
C ASN A 342 12.26 9.72 -9.64
N MET A 343 12.17 10.20 -8.40
CA MET A 343 12.24 9.37 -7.19
C MET A 343 10.90 9.31 -6.45
N PRO A 344 9.95 8.46 -6.89
CA PRO A 344 8.71 8.23 -6.17
C PRO A 344 8.92 7.38 -4.91
N ILE A 345 7.88 7.28 -4.11
CA ILE A 345 7.82 6.45 -2.91
C ILE A 345 6.71 5.41 -3.08
N MET A 346 6.95 4.13 -2.74
CA MET A 346 5.95 3.07 -2.91
C MET A 346 4.88 3.12 -1.82
N LYS A 347 3.67 3.60 -2.15
CA LYS A 347 2.59 3.82 -1.18
C LYS A 347 1.18 3.59 -1.71
N ARG A 348 0.29 3.16 -0.82
CA ARG A 348 -1.16 3.33 -0.99
C ARG A 348 -1.59 4.75 -0.60
N HIS A 349 -2.41 5.37 -1.43
CA HIS A 349 -3.01 6.68 -1.18
C HIS A 349 -4.42 6.52 -0.58
N PRO A 350 -4.78 7.23 0.50
CA PRO A 350 -6.04 7.02 1.22
C PRO A 350 -7.28 7.51 0.47
N ILE A 351 -7.13 8.56 -0.35
CA ILE A 351 -8.24 9.03 -1.18
C ILE A 351 -8.49 7.99 -2.27
N GLN A 352 -9.69 7.42 -2.23
CA GLN A 352 -10.18 6.38 -3.15
C GLN A 352 -9.31 5.12 -3.21
N ASN A 353 -8.46 4.85 -2.20
CA ASN A 353 -7.49 3.74 -2.21
C ASN A 353 -6.60 3.73 -3.46
N GLY A 354 -6.16 4.91 -3.93
CA GLY A 354 -5.22 5.00 -5.04
C GLY A 354 -3.80 4.60 -4.67
N VAL A 355 -2.84 4.91 -5.54
CA VAL A 355 -1.40 4.72 -5.29
C VAL A 355 -0.63 6.04 -5.44
N THR A 356 0.53 6.12 -4.80
CA THR A 356 1.54 7.16 -5.06
C THR A 356 2.76 6.46 -5.62
N LEU A 357 3.08 6.72 -6.88
CA LEU A 357 4.18 6.10 -7.65
C LEU A 357 4.80 7.17 -8.58
N SER A 358 5.55 6.78 -9.62
CA SER A 358 6.30 7.69 -10.51
C SER A 358 5.41 8.75 -11.15
N GLY A 359 4.30 8.35 -11.77
CA GLY A 359 3.39 9.29 -12.44
C GLY A 359 2.80 10.34 -11.49
N LYS A 360 2.50 9.95 -10.25
CA LYS A 360 1.96 10.86 -9.21
C LYS A 360 3.03 11.77 -8.61
N ASN A 361 4.30 11.36 -8.59
CA ASN A 361 5.37 12.18 -8.02
C ASN A 361 5.57 13.51 -8.76
N PHE A 362 5.20 13.57 -10.05
CA PHE A 362 5.24 14.80 -10.84
C PHE A 362 4.20 15.86 -10.45
N PHE A 363 3.27 15.56 -9.53
CA PHE A 363 2.40 16.59 -8.95
C PHE A 363 3.20 17.67 -8.19
N GLY A 364 4.44 17.35 -7.79
CA GLY A 364 5.39 18.30 -7.21
C GLY A 364 6.32 18.98 -8.23
N SER A 365 5.99 18.97 -9.53
CA SER A 365 6.87 19.51 -10.60
C SER A 365 6.31 20.75 -11.30
N TRP A 366 5.39 21.48 -10.68
CA TRP A 366 4.92 22.80 -11.13
C TRP A 366 4.84 23.80 -9.98
N VAL A 367 4.74 25.08 -10.30
CA VAL A 367 4.82 26.18 -9.32
C VAL A 367 3.52 26.44 -8.56
N GLU A 368 2.37 26.28 -9.22
CA GLU A 368 1.07 26.56 -8.62
C GLU A 368 0.57 25.45 -7.68
N THR A 369 -0.52 25.71 -6.97
CA THR A 369 -1.17 24.70 -6.13
C THR A 369 -1.72 23.53 -6.96
N VAL A 370 -1.60 22.33 -6.40
CA VAL A 370 -2.13 21.07 -6.96
C VAL A 370 -3.66 20.98 -6.89
N ALA A 371 -4.31 21.75 -6.01
CA ALA A 371 -5.74 21.56 -5.71
C ALA A 371 -6.68 21.59 -6.94
N PRO A 372 -6.50 22.45 -7.96
CA PRO A 372 -7.44 22.49 -9.08
C PRO A 372 -7.32 21.32 -10.06
N VAL A 373 -6.31 20.44 -9.94
CA VAL A 373 -6.22 19.21 -10.75
C VAL A 373 -6.71 17.97 -10.01
N HIS A 374 -7.16 18.09 -8.75
CA HIS A 374 -7.65 16.93 -8.00
C HIS A 374 -8.90 16.32 -8.64
N THR A 375 -9.83 17.13 -9.15
CA THR A 375 -11.02 16.60 -9.84
C THR A 375 -10.66 15.82 -11.10
N TYR A 376 -9.60 16.24 -11.80
CA TYR A 376 -9.08 15.50 -12.95
C TYR A 376 -8.46 14.16 -12.51
N HIS A 377 -7.61 14.18 -11.49
CA HIS A 377 -7.04 12.95 -10.94
C HIS A 377 -8.12 11.95 -10.47
N GLU A 378 -9.18 12.43 -9.81
CA GLU A 378 -10.31 11.59 -9.40
C GLU A 378 -11.10 11.04 -10.61
N SER A 379 -11.30 11.86 -11.64
CA SER A 379 -11.97 11.47 -12.89
C SER A 379 -11.23 10.32 -13.60
N GLY A 380 -9.89 10.40 -13.67
CA GLY A 380 -9.04 9.39 -14.30
C GLY A 380 -9.08 7.99 -13.64
N LEU A 381 -9.66 7.87 -12.44
CA LEU A 381 -9.92 6.57 -11.81
C LEU A 381 -11.07 5.81 -12.46
N THR A 382 -11.83 6.45 -13.34
CA THR A 382 -12.83 5.79 -14.20
C THR A 382 -12.19 5.40 -15.52
N MET A 383 -12.20 4.10 -15.86
CA MET A 383 -11.59 3.62 -17.09
C MET A 383 -12.17 4.34 -18.32
N GLY A 384 -11.30 4.77 -19.23
CA GLY A 384 -11.65 5.52 -20.43
C GLY A 384 -11.69 7.04 -20.26
N ASN A 385 -11.72 7.56 -19.03
CA ASN A 385 -11.45 8.99 -18.80
C ASN A 385 -9.94 9.23 -18.89
N PRO A 386 -9.49 10.37 -19.43
CA PRO A 386 -8.07 10.68 -19.49
C PRO A 386 -7.47 10.75 -18.08
N THR A 387 -6.15 10.59 -17.96
CA THR A 387 -5.46 10.64 -16.67
C THR A 387 -4.33 11.67 -16.67
N ILE A 388 -4.28 12.49 -15.63
CA ILE A 388 -3.24 13.52 -15.48
C ILE A 388 -1.84 12.91 -15.39
N GLN A 389 -1.69 11.71 -14.84
CA GLN A 389 -0.40 11.03 -14.81
C GLN A 389 0.11 10.76 -16.23
N THR A 390 -0.77 10.41 -17.18
CA THR A 390 -0.39 10.23 -18.58
C THR A 390 0.03 11.55 -19.24
N ASP A 391 -0.65 12.68 -18.97
CA ASP A 391 -0.18 14.02 -19.41
C ASP A 391 1.24 14.30 -18.89
N LEU A 392 1.49 14.07 -17.59
CA LEU A 392 2.78 14.37 -16.97
C LEU A 392 3.90 13.43 -17.43
N LEU A 393 3.60 12.17 -17.69
CA LEU A 393 4.55 11.17 -18.20
C LEU A 393 4.85 11.37 -19.69
N SER A 394 3.98 12.03 -20.46
CA SER A 394 4.22 12.31 -21.88
C SER A 394 4.88 13.66 -22.13
N HIS A 395 4.80 14.61 -21.19
CA HIS A 395 5.37 15.94 -21.38
C HIS A 395 6.88 15.91 -21.61
N GLU A 396 7.36 16.63 -22.64
CA GLU A 396 8.76 16.69 -23.07
C GLU A 396 9.76 17.02 -21.95
N HIS A 397 9.42 17.96 -21.06
CA HIS A 397 10.29 18.43 -19.98
C HIS A 397 10.19 17.58 -18.70
N LEU A 398 9.19 16.71 -18.60
CA LEU A 398 8.98 15.81 -17.47
C LEU A 398 9.37 14.38 -17.86
N GLY A 399 8.41 13.58 -18.33
CA GLY A 399 8.67 12.22 -18.75
C GLY A 399 9.68 12.14 -19.90
N GLY A 400 9.63 13.07 -20.87
CA GLY A 400 10.61 13.14 -21.95
C GLY A 400 12.05 13.27 -21.45
N LYS A 401 12.30 14.16 -20.47
CA LYS A 401 13.63 14.35 -19.88
C LYS A 401 14.01 13.31 -18.81
N THR A 402 13.14 12.35 -18.47
CA THR A 402 13.43 11.42 -17.37
C THR A 402 14.42 10.34 -17.79
N LEU A 403 15.63 10.43 -17.27
CA LEU A 403 16.73 9.48 -17.48
C LEU A 403 16.51 8.17 -16.72
N LEU A 404 16.03 8.28 -15.48
CA LEU A 404 15.91 7.18 -14.52
C LEU A 404 14.69 7.38 -13.62
N TYR A 405 13.91 6.32 -13.45
CA TYR A 405 12.91 6.17 -12.40
C TYR A 405 13.50 5.32 -11.27
N LEU A 406 13.53 5.86 -10.06
CA LEU A 406 14.10 5.23 -8.87
C LEU A 406 13.05 5.16 -7.76
N GLY A 407 12.37 4.02 -7.65
CA GLY A 407 11.36 3.78 -6.64
C GLY A 407 11.96 3.59 -5.24
N ASP A 408 11.65 4.50 -4.32
CA ASP A 408 12.01 4.39 -2.91
C ASP A 408 10.95 3.59 -2.13
N GLY A 409 11.22 2.29 -2.01
CA GLY A 409 10.46 1.32 -1.23
C GLY A 409 11.17 0.89 0.06
N ILE A 410 12.08 1.69 0.63
CA ILE A 410 12.74 1.32 1.91
C ILE A 410 11.71 1.19 3.03
N PHE A 411 10.80 2.17 3.10
CA PHE A 411 9.61 2.13 3.96
C PHE A 411 8.35 2.36 3.12
N SER A 412 7.40 1.42 3.16
CA SER A 412 6.12 1.52 2.46
C SER A 412 4.95 1.84 3.39
N THR A 413 3.79 2.18 2.83
CA THR A 413 2.55 2.47 3.58
C THR A 413 1.43 1.51 3.17
N LYS A 414 0.71 0.94 4.16
CA LYS A 414 -0.40 0.00 3.93
C LYS A 414 -1.76 0.67 3.77
N VAL A 415 -2.06 1.68 4.58
CA VAL A 415 -3.44 2.16 4.78
C VAL A 415 -3.62 3.64 4.47
N ASP A 416 -2.69 4.48 4.91
CA ASP A 416 -2.80 5.94 4.77
C ASP A 416 -1.63 6.54 3.97
N HIS A 417 -1.59 7.87 3.88
CA HIS A 417 -0.60 8.61 3.10
C HIS A 417 0.76 8.77 3.82
N ALA A 418 0.86 8.41 5.11
CA ALA A 418 1.92 8.87 6.01
C ALA A 418 2.58 7.76 6.84
N THR A 419 1.81 6.83 7.39
CA THR A 419 2.27 5.82 8.34
C THR A 419 3.05 4.72 7.64
N ILE A 420 4.36 4.65 7.92
CA ILE A 420 5.21 3.53 7.50
C ILE A 420 4.67 2.21 8.07
N ALA A 421 4.81 1.13 7.31
CA ALA A 421 4.31 -0.17 7.68
C ALA A 421 5.27 -1.28 7.24
N LYS A 422 5.39 -2.30 8.09
CA LYS A 422 6.03 -3.58 7.78
C LYS A 422 5.11 -4.38 6.88
N PHE A 423 5.69 -5.12 5.93
CA PHE A 423 4.96 -5.97 5.00
C PHE A 423 5.04 -7.42 5.49
N ASP A 424 3.92 -8.12 5.35
CA ASP A 424 3.79 -9.51 5.80
C ASP A 424 4.16 -10.48 4.67
N MET A 425 4.00 -10.07 3.39
CA MET A 425 4.37 -10.91 2.25
C MET A 425 5.86 -11.24 2.26
N TYR A 426 6.20 -12.47 1.86
CA TYR A 426 7.58 -12.85 1.56
C TYR A 426 8.18 -11.93 0.49
N PRO A 427 9.44 -11.46 0.64
CA PRO A 427 10.44 -11.83 1.63
C PRO A 427 10.48 -10.99 2.91
N PHE A 428 9.54 -10.07 3.07
CA PHE A 428 9.57 -9.11 4.17
C PHE A 428 9.20 -9.75 5.52
N ASN A 429 8.30 -10.74 5.54
CA ASN A 429 8.01 -11.59 6.70
C ASN A 429 7.80 -10.80 8.02
N GLY A 430 7.07 -9.68 7.95
CA GLY A 430 6.85 -8.80 9.10
C GLY A 430 7.99 -7.80 9.35
N ASP A 431 8.78 -7.48 8.34
CA ASP A 431 9.82 -6.45 8.36
C ASP A 431 9.50 -5.28 7.41
N TRP A 432 10.33 -4.23 7.45
CA TRP A 432 10.25 -3.13 6.50
C TRP A 432 10.55 -3.63 5.08
N THR A 433 9.97 -2.95 4.10
CA THR A 433 10.07 -3.37 2.70
C THR A 433 11.50 -3.30 2.18
N ASN A 434 12.38 -2.44 2.70
CA ASN A 434 13.83 -2.47 2.43
C ASN A 434 14.17 -2.64 0.92
N SER A 435 13.40 -1.98 0.06
CA SER A 435 13.40 -2.21 -1.38
C SER A 435 13.72 -0.96 -2.17
N LEU A 436 14.51 -1.11 -3.23
CA LEU A 436 14.72 -0.10 -4.26
C LEU A 436 14.33 -0.66 -5.63
N PHE A 437 13.72 0.17 -6.47
CA PHE A 437 13.28 -0.19 -7.82
C PHE A 437 13.93 0.72 -8.85
N PHE A 438 14.42 0.19 -9.96
CA PHE A 438 15.14 0.94 -10.99
C PHE A 438 14.58 0.62 -12.37
N SER A 439 14.31 1.66 -13.18
CA SER A 439 13.89 1.47 -14.57
C SER A 439 14.08 2.73 -15.43
N GLN A 440 14.17 2.53 -16.75
CA GLN A 440 13.97 3.59 -17.76
C GLN A 440 12.56 3.52 -18.40
N ASP A 441 11.73 2.56 -17.99
CA ASP A 441 10.34 2.40 -18.39
C ASP A 441 9.42 2.84 -17.25
N PRO A 442 8.74 4.01 -17.38
CA PRO A 442 7.89 4.54 -16.31
C PRO A 442 6.70 3.64 -15.99
N ILE A 443 6.24 2.87 -16.96
CA ILE A 443 5.01 2.09 -16.82
C ILE A 443 5.35 0.75 -16.20
N ALA A 444 6.46 0.14 -16.60
CA ALA A 444 6.92 -1.11 -16.01
C ALA A 444 7.22 -0.94 -14.50
N ILE A 445 7.97 0.11 -14.11
CA ILE A 445 8.33 0.30 -12.69
C ILE A 445 7.11 0.56 -11.80
N ASP A 446 6.16 1.37 -12.27
CA ASP A 446 4.94 1.65 -11.52
C ASP A 446 4.03 0.41 -11.47
N SER A 447 4.02 -0.44 -12.51
CA SER A 447 3.31 -1.73 -12.51
C SER A 447 3.88 -2.68 -11.45
N VAL A 448 5.22 -2.81 -11.38
CA VAL A 448 5.88 -3.64 -10.38
C VAL A 448 5.61 -3.12 -8.97
N MET A 449 5.80 -1.82 -8.70
CA MET A 449 5.51 -1.27 -7.37
C MET A 449 4.02 -1.38 -6.99
N PHE A 450 3.11 -1.28 -7.96
CA PHE A 450 1.68 -1.54 -7.77
C PHE A 450 1.44 -2.99 -7.34
N ASP A 451 2.08 -3.95 -8.01
CA ASP A 451 1.96 -5.38 -7.72
C ASP A 451 2.41 -5.75 -6.31
N PHE A 452 3.49 -5.14 -5.80
CA PHE A 452 3.92 -5.24 -4.41
C PHE A 452 2.84 -4.74 -3.44
N LEU A 453 2.26 -3.56 -3.70
CA LEU A 453 1.18 -3.01 -2.88
C LEU A 453 -0.08 -3.88 -2.93
N PHE A 454 -0.44 -4.40 -4.10
CA PHE A 454 -1.62 -5.24 -4.29
C PHE A 454 -1.47 -6.58 -3.57
N THR A 455 -0.34 -7.25 -3.75
CA THR A 455 -0.06 -8.59 -3.20
C THR A 455 0.09 -8.58 -1.69
N GLU A 456 0.65 -7.52 -1.11
CA GLU A 456 0.67 -7.31 0.34
C GLU A 456 -0.76 -7.25 0.94
N GLY A 457 -1.79 -7.00 0.12
CA GLY A 457 -3.15 -6.85 0.58
C GLY A 457 -3.46 -5.44 1.06
N THR A 458 -2.74 -4.43 0.56
CA THR A 458 -3.11 -3.01 0.77
C THR A 458 -4.40 -2.65 0.02
N ASN A 459 -4.79 -3.46 -0.96
CA ASN A 459 -6.00 -3.32 -1.79
C ASN A 459 -6.12 -1.94 -2.47
N PRO A 460 -5.16 -1.55 -3.33
CA PRO A 460 -5.39 -0.41 -4.22
C PRO A 460 -6.59 -0.69 -5.13
N ILE A 461 -7.37 0.33 -5.48
CA ILE A 461 -8.50 0.16 -6.40
C ILE A 461 -8.00 -0.10 -7.82
N GLU A 462 -8.78 -0.86 -8.60
CA GLU A 462 -8.53 -1.09 -10.03
C GLU A 462 -8.28 0.23 -10.77
N GLY A 463 -9.15 1.22 -10.55
CA GLY A 463 -9.06 2.52 -11.22
C GLY A 463 -7.72 3.27 -11.03
N SER A 464 -6.95 2.93 -9.99
CA SER A 464 -5.67 3.58 -9.73
C SER A 464 -4.54 3.15 -10.66
N GLN A 465 -4.75 2.11 -11.46
CA GLN A 465 -3.83 1.66 -12.51
C GLN A 465 -4.22 2.17 -13.91
N ASN A 466 -5.36 2.87 -14.06
CA ASN A 466 -5.85 3.29 -15.38
C ASN A 466 -4.84 4.12 -16.17
N TYR A 467 -4.00 4.91 -15.48
CA TYR A 467 -2.93 5.65 -16.14
C TYR A 467 -1.85 4.73 -16.71
N LEU A 468 -1.59 3.56 -16.10
CA LEU A 468 -0.67 2.55 -16.66
C LEU A 468 -1.23 2.00 -17.96
N HIS A 469 -2.53 1.66 -18.00
CA HIS A 469 -3.18 1.20 -19.22
C HIS A 469 -3.14 2.27 -20.33
N GLN A 470 -3.47 3.52 -19.99
CA GLN A 470 -3.53 4.61 -20.96
C GLN A 470 -2.17 5.16 -21.37
N SER A 471 -1.14 4.99 -20.54
CA SER A 471 0.23 5.30 -20.95
C SER A 471 0.85 4.16 -21.76
N ALA A 472 0.45 2.90 -21.51
CA ALA A 472 0.83 1.76 -22.34
C ALA A 472 0.15 1.80 -23.72
N VAL A 473 -1.16 2.10 -23.74
CA VAL A 473 -1.98 2.21 -24.96
C VAL A 473 -2.74 3.54 -24.93
N PRO A 474 -2.14 4.63 -25.44
CA PRO A 474 -2.74 5.95 -25.43
C PRO A 474 -4.07 6.04 -26.15
N LEU A 475 -4.96 6.86 -25.59
CA LEU A 475 -6.18 7.28 -26.27
C LEU A 475 -5.80 8.28 -27.37
N SER A 476 -6.16 7.95 -28.61
CA SER A 476 -5.85 8.82 -29.77
C SER A 476 -6.47 10.21 -29.60
N ASN A 477 -5.74 11.24 -30.05
CA ASN A 477 -6.16 12.66 -29.98
C ASN A 477 -6.60 13.14 -28.58
N THR A 478 -5.99 12.62 -27.51
CA THR A 478 -6.40 12.93 -26.12
C THR A 478 -5.38 13.74 -25.34
N TYR A 479 -4.12 13.31 -25.34
CA TYR A 479 -3.06 13.91 -24.53
C TYR A 479 -2.18 14.82 -25.40
N ASP A 480 -2.15 16.11 -25.11
CA ASP A 480 -1.29 17.14 -25.73
C ASP A 480 -0.82 18.08 -24.61
N PRO A 481 0.13 17.60 -23.76
CA PRO A 481 0.55 18.35 -22.58
C PRO A 481 1.38 19.59 -22.93
N GLU A 482 1.91 19.70 -24.14
CA GLU A 482 2.60 20.88 -24.70
C GLU A 482 1.62 21.95 -25.21
N GLY A 483 0.42 21.55 -25.63
CA GLY A 483 -0.59 22.43 -26.21
C GLY A 483 -0.24 22.91 -27.63
N ASP A 484 0.58 22.13 -28.36
CA ASP A 484 1.08 22.48 -29.69
C ASP A 484 0.34 21.76 -30.84
N GLY A 485 -0.63 20.92 -30.51
CA GLY A 485 -1.42 20.12 -31.44
C GLY A 485 -0.78 18.77 -31.81
N VAL A 486 0.33 18.38 -31.20
CA VAL A 486 0.93 17.05 -31.32
C VAL A 486 0.46 16.18 -30.18
N PHE A 487 -0.40 15.22 -30.48
CA PHE A 487 -0.94 14.31 -29.48
C PHE A 487 -0.01 13.11 -29.23
N LEU A 488 -0.04 12.58 -28.01
CA LEU A 488 0.57 11.30 -27.67
C LEU A 488 -0.11 10.17 -28.45
N GLU A 489 0.61 9.58 -29.40
CA GLU A 489 0.14 8.44 -30.18
C GLU A 489 0.97 7.16 -29.94
N GLU A 490 2.15 7.28 -29.33
CA GLU A 490 3.05 6.16 -29.05
C GLU A 490 3.02 5.73 -27.58
N SER A 491 3.29 4.45 -27.34
CA SER A 491 3.37 3.88 -25.99
C SER A 491 4.49 4.54 -25.18
N LEU A 492 4.21 4.86 -23.92
CA LEU A 492 5.22 5.36 -22.98
C LEU A 492 6.00 4.24 -22.27
N GLY A 493 5.55 2.99 -22.40
CA GLY A 493 6.14 1.84 -21.72
C GLY A 493 5.21 0.64 -21.66
N VAL A 494 5.68 -0.46 -21.08
CA VAL A 494 4.90 -1.69 -20.95
C VAL A 494 4.18 -1.78 -19.60
N HIS A 495 2.91 -2.18 -19.62
CA HIS A 495 2.15 -2.53 -18.43
C HIS A 495 1.82 -4.02 -18.43
N GLU A 496 1.97 -4.66 -17.29
CA GLU A 496 1.63 -6.06 -17.05
C GLU A 496 1.52 -6.29 -15.52
N HIS A 497 0.76 -7.31 -15.11
CA HIS A 497 0.74 -7.77 -13.72
C HIS A 497 1.44 -9.12 -13.57
N TRP A 498 2.11 -9.32 -12.43
CA TRP A 498 2.82 -10.56 -12.17
C TRP A 498 1.92 -11.77 -11.95
N ASP A 499 2.45 -12.96 -12.21
CA ASP A 499 1.89 -14.23 -11.73
C ASP A 499 2.30 -14.46 -10.26
N THR A 500 1.33 -14.37 -9.34
CA THR A 500 1.56 -14.59 -7.91
C THR A 500 1.90 -16.03 -7.53
N THR A 501 1.70 -16.99 -8.45
CA THR A 501 2.02 -18.41 -8.22
C THR A 501 3.49 -18.76 -8.45
N VAL A 502 4.25 -17.85 -9.08
CA VAL A 502 5.69 -18.00 -9.35
C VAL A 502 6.49 -17.40 -8.18
N ASP A 503 7.73 -17.84 -7.91
CA ASP A 503 8.56 -17.26 -6.84
C ASP A 503 8.80 -15.74 -7.02
N ILE A 504 8.82 -14.95 -5.93
CA ILE A 504 8.93 -13.47 -6.00
C ILE A 504 10.25 -12.97 -6.58
N PHE A 505 11.32 -13.77 -6.49
CA PHE A 505 12.60 -13.46 -7.09
C PHE A 505 12.76 -13.98 -8.52
N SER A 506 11.76 -14.70 -9.06
CA SER A 506 11.84 -15.23 -10.42
C SER A 506 11.45 -14.17 -11.45
N SER A 507 12.22 -14.09 -12.54
CA SER A 507 11.88 -13.27 -13.70
C SER A 507 10.63 -13.78 -14.43
N GLU A 508 10.28 -15.07 -14.29
CA GLU A 508 9.10 -15.70 -14.91
C GLU A 508 7.77 -15.19 -14.35
N ARG A 509 7.81 -14.32 -13.33
CA ARG A 509 6.63 -13.60 -12.83
C ARG A 509 5.99 -12.70 -13.87
N TYR A 510 6.77 -12.24 -14.83
CA TYR A 510 6.32 -11.40 -15.94
C TYR A 510 6.66 -12.10 -17.27
N SER A 511 6.04 -11.66 -18.36
CA SER A 511 6.26 -12.28 -19.67
C SER A 511 7.68 -12.08 -20.22
N GLY A 512 8.42 -11.11 -19.68
CA GLY A 512 9.79 -10.80 -20.08
C GLY A 512 9.90 -10.29 -21.52
N VAL A 513 11.14 -10.09 -21.97
CA VAL A 513 11.45 -9.57 -23.31
C VAL A 513 10.79 -10.41 -24.42
N SER A 514 10.77 -11.75 -24.26
CA SER A 514 10.22 -12.65 -25.28
C SER A 514 8.70 -12.53 -25.47
N GLY A 515 7.98 -12.09 -24.44
CA GLY A 515 6.54 -11.86 -24.48
C GLY A 515 6.17 -10.39 -24.69
N ASN A 516 7.14 -9.52 -25.01
CA ASN A 516 6.94 -8.06 -25.06
C ASN A 516 6.38 -7.49 -23.74
N GLY A 517 6.77 -8.11 -22.61
CA GLY A 517 6.33 -7.78 -21.26
C GLY A 517 7.40 -7.10 -20.42
N ILE A 518 7.18 -7.06 -19.11
CA ILE A 518 8.14 -6.52 -18.14
C ILE A 518 9.33 -7.46 -18.01
N ASP A 519 10.55 -6.93 -18.15
CA ASP A 519 11.80 -7.67 -17.93
C ASP A 519 12.25 -7.50 -16.48
N PHE A 520 11.80 -8.40 -15.62
CA PHE A 520 11.98 -8.29 -14.18
C PHE A 520 13.27 -8.95 -13.70
N VAL A 521 14.07 -8.18 -12.95
CA VAL A 521 15.31 -8.65 -12.34
C VAL A 521 15.25 -8.42 -10.84
N ALA A 522 15.18 -9.50 -10.07
CA ALA A 522 15.21 -9.45 -8.60
C ALA A 522 16.60 -9.82 -8.08
N ILE A 523 17.13 -9.03 -7.15
CA ILE A 523 18.46 -9.21 -6.56
C ILE A 523 18.34 -9.57 -5.08
N HIS A 524 19.34 -10.26 -4.53
CA HIS A 524 19.45 -10.66 -3.13
C HIS A 524 18.45 -11.73 -2.67
N LYS A 525 18.12 -12.69 -3.55
CA LYS A 525 17.38 -13.89 -3.14
C LYS A 525 18.11 -14.64 -2.03
N GLU A 526 19.44 -14.62 -2.05
CA GLU A 526 20.30 -15.25 -1.06
C GLU A 526 20.14 -14.70 0.37
N ASP A 527 19.65 -13.45 0.51
CA ASP A 527 19.38 -12.83 1.80
C ASP A 527 17.97 -13.17 2.32
N ALA A 528 17.17 -13.87 1.51
CA ALA A 528 15.82 -14.26 1.87
C ALA A 528 15.85 -15.54 2.71
N ASP A 529 15.57 -15.40 4.01
CA ASP A 529 15.16 -16.52 4.83
C ASP A 529 13.86 -17.07 4.25
N GLY A 530 13.87 -18.25 3.63
CA GLY A 530 12.61 -18.72 3.09
C GLY A 530 11.66 -19.17 4.19
N GLU A 531 10.39 -19.23 3.80
CA GLU A 531 9.24 -19.23 4.68
C GLU A 531 8.49 -20.55 4.51
N VAL A 532 7.83 -20.97 5.57
CA VAL A 532 6.94 -22.12 5.55
C VAL A 532 5.58 -21.66 6.08
N ILE A 533 4.50 -21.91 5.33
CA ILE A 533 3.15 -21.49 5.69
C ILE A 533 2.16 -22.65 5.66
N ILE A 534 1.19 -22.64 6.58
CA ILE A 534 0.08 -23.58 6.62
C ILE A 534 -1.01 -23.10 5.66
N THR A 535 -1.13 -23.74 4.50
CA THR A 535 -2.17 -23.40 3.51
C THR A 535 -3.50 -24.11 3.78
N GLN A 536 -3.46 -25.22 4.52
CA GLN A 536 -4.66 -25.89 5.03
C GLN A 536 -4.38 -26.49 6.40
N PRO A 537 -5.26 -26.31 7.40
CA PRO A 537 -6.47 -25.48 7.39
C PRO A 537 -6.16 -23.98 7.45
N LYS A 538 -6.90 -23.18 6.68
CA LYS A 538 -6.91 -21.72 6.79
C LYS A 538 -7.50 -21.26 8.14
N SER A 539 -6.93 -20.20 8.69
CA SER A 539 -7.44 -19.52 9.88
C SER A 539 -8.85 -18.99 9.68
N ASN A 540 -9.71 -19.16 10.68
CA ASN A 540 -11.10 -18.68 10.71
C ASN A 540 -12.01 -19.36 9.70
N TYR A 541 -11.86 -20.66 9.45
CA TYR A 541 -12.74 -21.43 8.56
C TYR A 541 -13.37 -22.65 9.24
N LEU A 542 -14.54 -23.04 8.74
CA LEU A 542 -15.18 -24.31 9.06
C LEU A 542 -14.83 -25.37 8.01
N TYR A 543 -14.36 -26.53 8.47
CA TYR A 543 -14.09 -27.70 7.65
C TYR A 543 -14.99 -28.88 8.05
N PHE A 544 -15.44 -29.67 7.08
CA PHE A 544 -16.15 -30.93 7.30
C PHE A 544 -15.56 -32.03 6.42
N ASN A 545 -15.01 -33.08 7.05
CA ASN A 545 -14.29 -34.18 6.40
C ASN A 545 -13.28 -33.69 5.35
N GLY A 546 -12.39 -32.78 5.76
CA GLY A 546 -11.34 -32.21 4.91
C GLY A 546 -11.80 -31.14 3.92
N LYS A 547 -13.11 -30.93 3.75
CA LYS A 547 -13.63 -29.91 2.82
C LYS A 547 -13.84 -28.56 3.51
N GLU A 548 -13.22 -27.51 2.96
CA GLU A 548 -13.50 -26.12 3.34
C GLU A 548 -14.97 -25.77 3.01
N LEU A 549 -15.70 -25.18 3.96
CA LEU A 549 -17.10 -24.79 3.78
C LEU A 549 -17.29 -23.28 3.70
N PHE A 550 -16.96 -22.55 4.77
CA PHE A 550 -17.08 -21.08 4.83
C PHE A 550 -16.32 -20.50 6.03
N LYS A 551 -16.08 -19.18 6.01
CA LYS A 551 -15.38 -18.42 7.06
C LYS A 551 -16.22 -18.33 8.34
N LEU A 552 -15.58 -18.52 9.50
CA LEU A 552 -16.14 -18.45 10.85
C LEU A 552 -15.29 -17.49 11.72
N TRP A 553 -15.64 -17.28 12.99
CA TRP A 553 -14.81 -16.44 13.89
C TRP A 553 -13.58 -17.17 14.46
N ASN A 554 -13.54 -18.51 14.37
CA ASN A 554 -12.43 -19.39 14.77
C ASN A 554 -12.33 -20.55 13.78
N THR A 555 -11.16 -21.19 13.67
CA THR A 555 -10.99 -22.42 12.87
C THR A 555 -11.64 -23.62 13.57
N ILE A 556 -12.60 -24.28 12.90
CA ILE A 556 -13.29 -25.48 13.41
C ILE A 556 -13.23 -26.58 12.36
N VAL A 557 -12.83 -27.78 12.76
CA VAL A 557 -12.72 -28.94 11.89
C VAL A 557 -13.61 -30.07 12.41
N PHE A 558 -14.53 -30.57 11.58
CA PHE A 558 -15.30 -31.77 11.84
C PHE A 558 -14.73 -32.95 11.05
N GLY A 559 -14.29 -34.01 11.73
CA GLY A 559 -13.74 -35.20 11.08
C GLY A 559 -12.25 -35.09 10.68
N PRO A 560 -11.78 -35.92 9.73
CA PRO A 560 -10.38 -35.89 9.27
C PRO A 560 -10.06 -34.62 8.47
N ILE A 561 -8.78 -34.25 8.40
CA ILE A 561 -8.29 -33.12 7.60
C ILE A 561 -6.84 -33.35 7.17
N ASP A 562 -6.48 -32.88 5.97
CA ASP A 562 -5.08 -32.76 5.58
C ASP A 562 -4.53 -31.40 6.01
N VAL A 563 -3.39 -31.43 6.69
CA VAL A 563 -2.58 -30.25 6.97
C VAL A 563 -1.58 -30.10 5.84
N LYS A 564 -1.70 -29.02 5.08
CA LYS A 564 -0.82 -28.74 3.93
C LYS A 564 0.09 -27.59 4.27
N ALA A 565 1.35 -27.75 3.94
CA ALA A 565 2.36 -26.72 4.07
C ALA A 565 2.92 -26.37 2.69
N GLU A 566 3.15 -25.09 2.47
CA GLU A 566 3.85 -24.59 1.29
C GLU A 566 5.07 -23.79 1.72
N THR A 567 6.05 -23.76 0.83
CA THR A 567 7.30 -23.02 0.98
C THR A 567 7.49 -22.16 -0.24
N ASN A 568 7.97 -20.95 -0.07
CA ASN A 568 8.32 -20.05 -1.18
C ASN A 568 9.50 -20.54 -2.03
N SER A 569 10.44 -21.30 -1.47
CA SER A 569 11.55 -21.93 -2.19
C SER A 569 11.65 -23.42 -1.85
N PRO A 570 10.76 -24.28 -2.41
CA PRO A 570 10.73 -25.71 -2.10
C PRO A 570 12.06 -26.44 -2.35
N ALA A 571 12.86 -25.95 -3.31
CA ALA A 571 14.16 -26.52 -3.63
C ALA A 571 15.20 -26.36 -2.50
N ASP A 572 15.02 -25.35 -1.63
CA ASP A 572 15.97 -25.04 -0.58
C ASP A 572 15.65 -25.85 0.70
N PHE A 573 14.38 -26.19 0.93
CA PHE A 573 13.94 -26.96 2.10
C PHE A 573 14.22 -28.45 1.96
N LYS A 574 14.94 -29.02 2.94
CA LYS A 574 15.18 -30.47 2.99
C LYS A 574 13.96 -31.25 3.48
N LYS A 575 13.19 -30.67 4.40
CA LYS A 575 11.99 -31.26 5.00
C LYS A 575 11.16 -30.23 5.75
N ILE A 576 9.89 -30.57 5.98
CA ILE A 576 8.97 -29.92 6.91
C ILE A 576 8.57 -30.92 7.99
N ASP A 577 8.75 -30.52 9.24
CA ASP A 577 8.25 -31.25 10.40
C ASP A 577 6.91 -30.66 10.85
N PHE A 578 5.90 -31.50 11.03
CA PHE A 578 4.57 -31.16 11.53
C PHE A 578 4.47 -31.56 12.99
N TYR A 579 4.03 -30.62 13.83
CA TYR A 579 3.85 -30.79 15.26
C TYR A 579 2.38 -30.58 15.65
N LEU A 580 1.90 -31.38 16.61
CA LEU A 580 0.60 -31.24 17.24
C LEU A 580 0.80 -31.03 18.75
N ASP A 581 0.37 -29.88 19.26
CA ASP A 581 0.55 -29.45 20.66
C ASP A 581 2.01 -29.53 21.16
N GLY A 582 2.96 -29.30 20.25
CA GLY A 582 4.40 -29.33 20.53
C GLY A 582 5.08 -30.69 20.34
N GLU A 583 4.33 -31.76 20.09
CA GLU A 583 4.86 -33.09 19.78
C GLU A 583 5.00 -33.29 18.27
N LEU A 584 6.16 -33.78 17.81
CA LEU A 584 6.39 -34.09 16.40
C LEU A 584 5.48 -35.26 15.97
N VAL A 585 4.62 -35.04 14.99
CA VAL A 585 3.66 -36.04 14.49
C VAL A 585 3.98 -36.56 13.10
N PHE A 586 4.65 -35.76 12.27
CA PHE A 586 5.02 -36.15 10.91
C PHE A 586 6.22 -35.34 10.41
N SER A 587 6.99 -35.92 9.49
CA SER A 587 8.06 -35.25 8.76
C SER A 587 7.90 -35.58 7.29
N ASP A 588 7.86 -34.55 6.45
CA ASP A 588 7.73 -34.68 5.00
C ASP A 588 8.94 -34.05 4.32
N ASP A 589 9.66 -34.84 3.52
CA ASP A 589 10.83 -34.42 2.75
C ASP A 589 10.53 -34.23 1.26
N ASN A 590 9.27 -34.39 0.84
CA ASN A 590 8.87 -34.25 -0.56
C ASN A 590 7.73 -33.23 -0.71
N SER A 591 7.99 -32.15 -1.45
CA SER A 591 6.92 -31.22 -1.84
C SER A 591 5.97 -31.88 -2.87
N PRO A 592 4.64 -31.72 -2.77
CA PRO A 592 3.92 -30.91 -1.80
C PRO A 592 3.87 -31.54 -0.41
N TYR A 593 4.17 -30.75 0.62
CA TYR A 593 4.27 -31.24 1.99
C TYR A 593 2.90 -31.38 2.65
N VAL A 594 2.52 -32.61 3.00
CA VAL A 594 1.18 -32.91 3.49
C VAL A 594 1.18 -33.92 4.64
N TRP A 595 0.56 -33.55 5.74
CA TRP A 595 0.24 -34.46 6.84
C TRP A 595 -1.28 -34.72 6.94
N SER A 596 -1.71 -35.96 6.75
CA SER A 596 -3.12 -36.35 6.93
C SER A 596 -3.47 -36.62 8.40
N TRP A 597 -4.28 -35.76 9.00
CA TRP A 597 -4.71 -35.85 10.40
C TRP A 597 -6.05 -36.58 10.57
N ASN A 598 -5.99 -37.92 10.65
CA ASN A 598 -7.15 -38.81 10.64
C ASN A 598 -7.64 -39.27 12.04
N GLU A 599 -6.87 -38.98 13.08
CA GLU A 599 -7.12 -39.47 14.43
C GLU A 599 -8.41 -38.89 15.01
N LYS A 600 -9.16 -39.77 15.71
CA LYS A 600 -10.44 -39.46 16.35
C LYS A 600 -10.22 -38.74 17.67
N GLN A 601 -10.09 -37.42 17.60
CA GLN A 601 -9.80 -36.58 18.76
C GLN A 601 -10.70 -35.34 18.75
N SER A 602 -11.16 -34.91 19.92
CA SER A 602 -11.96 -33.70 20.10
C SER A 602 -11.28 -32.79 21.11
N GLY A 603 -11.07 -31.53 20.76
CA GLY A 603 -10.28 -30.61 21.58
C GLY A 603 -9.92 -29.31 20.86
N ILE A 604 -9.18 -28.46 21.56
CA ILE A 604 -8.46 -27.34 20.97
C ILE A 604 -7.02 -27.81 20.81
N PHE A 605 -6.48 -27.65 19.61
CA PHE A 605 -5.14 -28.11 19.25
C PHE A 605 -4.39 -26.99 18.57
N THR A 606 -3.08 -26.98 18.75
CA THR A 606 -2.14 -26.14 18.04
C THR A 606 -1.34 -27.00 17.08
N ILE A 607 -1.44 -26.69 15.79
CA ILE A 607 -0.56 -27.24 14.77
C ILE A 607 0.59 -26.25 14.59
N LYS A 608 1.83 -26.73 14.62
CA LYS A 608 3.02 -25.97 14.22
C LYS A 608 3.70 -26.74 13.09
N ILE A 609 4.15 -26.07 12.06
CA ILE A 609 5.04 -26.64 11.04
C ILE A 609 6.41 -25.98 11.15
N VAL A 610 7.48 -26.73 10.88
CA VAL A 610 8.86 -26.23 10.94
C VAL A 610 9.61 -26.64 9.69
N GLY A 611 10.16 -25.67 8.98
CA GLY A 611 10.98 -25.89 7.79
C GLY A 611 12.48 -25.89 8.09
N PHE A 612 13.23 -26.77 7.42
CA PHE A 612 14.68 -26.95 7.64
C PHE A 612 15.52 -26.71 6.37
N TYR A 613 16.46 -25.75 6.46
CA TYR A 613 17.60 -25.59 5.54
C TYR A 613 18.84 -26.26 6.14
N GLY A 614 19.23 -27.44 5.68
CA GLY A 614 20.39 -28.12 6.26
C GLY A 614 20.12 -28.81 7.60
N GLU A 615 20.97 -28.58 8.62
CA GLU A 615 20.94 -29.31 9.90
C GLU A 615 20.20 -28.58 11.05
N GLY A 616 19.60 -27.40 10.82
CA GLY A 616 18.94 -26.60 11.88
C GLY A 616 17.52 -26.14 11.54
N GLU A 617 16.68 -25.94 12.58
CA GLU A 617 15.37 -25.28 12.48
C GLU A 617 15.57 -23.82 12.05
N LYS A 618 14.77 -23.35 11.09
CA LYS A 618 14.92 -22.01 10.52
C LYS A 618 13.66 -21.18 10.54
N THR A 619 12.54 -21.75 10.09
CA THR A 619 11.27 -21.03 10.03
C THR A 619 10.12 -21.92 10.47
N SER A 620 9.03 -21.32 10.94
CA SER A 620 7.86 -22.05 11.39
C SER A 620 6.59 -21.22 11.28
N ASP A 621 5.47 -21.89 10.98
CA ASP A 621 4.12 -21.32 11.07
C ASP A 621 3.26 -22.15 12.02
N MET A 622 2.23 -21.54 12.59
CA MET A 622 1.35 -22.21 13.54
C MET A 622 -0.11 -21.74 13.44
N ILE A 623 -1.04 -22.68 13.65
CA ILE A 623 -2.46 -22.42 13.73
C ILE A 623 -3.09 -23.12 14.95
N THR A 624 -3.93 -22.39 15.68
CA THR A 624 -4.80 -22.99 16.71
C THR A 624 -6.19 -23.23 16.15
N LEU A 625 -6.72 -24.44 16.34
CA LEU A 625 -8.04 -24.82 15.86
C LEU A 625 -8.79 -25.70 16.85
N ARG A 626 -10.12 -25.79 16.67
CA ARG A 626 -10.95 -26.76 17.40
C ARG A 626 -11.31 -27.93 16.49
N LYS A 627 -10.86 -29.14 16.83
CA LYS A 627 -11.25 -30.38 16.14
C LYS A 627 -12.40 -31.04 16.89
N ILE A 628 -13.40 -31.54 16.18
CA ILE A 628 -14.55 -32.28 16.70
C ILE A 628 -14.70 -33.56 15.87
N TYR A 629 -14.64 -34.70 16.54
CA TYR A 629 -14.82 -36.02 15.93
C TYR A 629 -16.01 -36.76 16.55
#